data_AF-A0A7S3NT06-F1
#
_entry.id   AF-A0A7S3NT06-F1
#
_cell.length_a   1.000
_cell.length_b   1.000
_cell.length_c   1.000
_cell.angle_alpha   90.00
_cell.angle_beta   90.00
_cell.angle_gamma   90.00
#
_symmetry.space_group_name_H-M   'P 1'
#
loop_
_entity.id
_entity.type
_entity.pdbx_description
1 polymer ?
#
loop_
_entity_poly.entity_id
_entity_poly.type
_entity_poly.pdbx_seq_one_letter_code
_entity_poly.pdbx_strand_id
1 'polypeptide(L)'
;RSWWSIQDSHDENYETTDFIWTQWIKQPIVESLPIEPTEDPPIRTYGKLEGNFNLSNKNSLTKNLTSYYEEAGEDATENIPLTFLVSGGSTDSSFTSFEQYFTKISENSTQENKWIC
;
A
#
# COMPACT_ATOMS: atom_id res chain seq x y z
N ARG A 1 -18.91 -33.52 -3.95
CA ARG A 1 -19.54 -32.45 -4.76
C ARG A 1 -18.72 -31.19 -4.54
N SER A 2 -18.26 -30.53 -5.58
CA SER A 2 -17.59 -29.22 -5.43
C SER A 2 -18.65 -28.15 -5.21
N TRP A 3 -18.43 -27.24 -4.25
CA TRP A 3 -19.27 -26.06 -4.04
C TRP A 3 -18.83 -24.87 -4.90
N TRP A 4 -17.77 -25.04 -5.68
CA TRP A 4 -17.22 -24.04 -6.59
C TRP A 4 -17.10 -24.59 -7.99
N SER A 5 -17.44 -23.77 -8.98
CA SER A 5 -17.12 -23.97 -10.39
C SER A 5 -16.15 -22.89 -10.84
N ILE A 6 -15.00 -23.30 -11.38
CA ILE A 6 -14.03 -22.37 -11.95
C ILE A 6 -14.46 -22.08 -13.39
N GLN A 7 -14.50 -20.79 -13.74
CA GLN A 7 -14.81 -20.34 -15.08
C GLN A 7 -13.49 -20.05 -15.82
N ASP A 8 -12.92 -21.08 -16.46
CA ASP A 8 -11.66 -20.99 -17.23
C ASP A 8 -11.91 -20.52 -18.68
N SER A 9 -12.79 -19.54 -18.90
CA SER A 9 -12.99 -18.99 -20.23
C SER A 9 -11.92 -17.94 -20.54
N HIS A 10 -11.25 -18.08 -21.68
CA HIS A 10 -10.43 -17.03 -22.28
C HIS A 10 -11.21 -15.71 -22.46
N ASP A 11 -12.54 -15.81 -22.53
CA ASP A 11 -13.45 -14.68 -22.44
C ASP A 11 -13.67 -14.34 -20.97
N GLU A 12 -13.13 -13.19 -20.56
CA GLU A 12 -13.18 -12.61 -19.23
C GLU A 12 -14.62 -12.16 -18.84
N ASN A 13 -15.58 -13.09 -18.82
CA ASN A 13 -16.96 -12.80 -18.44
C ASN A 13 -17.12 -12.75 -16.91
N TYR A 14 -16.82 -11.57 -16.34
CA TYR A 14 -16.96 -11.29 -14.91
C TYR A 14 -18.40 -11.04 -14.45
N GLU A 15 -19.34 -10.88 -15.39
CA GLU A 15 -20.72 -10.54 -15.08
C GLU A 15 -21.48 -11.69 -14.43
N THR A 16 -21.00 -12.93 -14.57
CA THR A 16 -21.70 -14.13 -14.07
C THR A 16 -21.06 -14.74 -12.83
N THR A 17 -20.00 -14.13 -12.27
CA THR A 17 -19.23 -14.71 -11.17
C THR A 17 -19.51 -14.01 -9.84
N ASP A 18 -19.65 -14.79 -8.77
CA ASP A 18 -19.87 -14.28 -7.40
C ASP A 18 -18.55 -13.85 -6.72
N PHE A 19 -17.42 -14.44 -7.12
CA PHE A 19 -16.10 -14.14 -6.58
C PHE A 19 -15.08 -13.91 -7.70
N ILE A 20 -14.44 -12.74 -7.67
CA ILE A 20 -13.46 -12.34 -8.68
C ILE A 20 -12.08 -12.26 -8.02
N TRP A 21 -11.16 -13.10 -8.50
CA TRP A 21 -9.77 -13.12 -8.06
C TRP A 21 -8.83 -12.84 -9.23
N THR A 22 -8.22 -11.65 -9.21
CA THR A 22 -7.30 -11.21 -10.26
C THR A 22 -5.92 -10.90 -9.69
N GLN A 23 -4.88 -11.04 -10.53
CA GLN A 23 -3.53 -10.66 -10.15
C GLN A 23 -3.43 -9.14 -9.88
N TRP A 24 -3.96 -8.34 -10.81
CA TRP A 24 -3.99 -6.87 -10.75
C TRP A 24 -5.41 -6.35 -10.55
N ILE A 25 -5.53 -5.16 -9.95
CA ILE A 25 -6.81 -4.49 -9.86
C ILE A 25 -7.31 -4.13 -11.26
N LYS A 26 -8.58 -4.41 -11.55
CA LYS A 26 -9.21 -4.03 -12.82
C LYS A 26 -10.28 -2.99 -12.50
N GLN A 27 -9.97 -1.72 -12.72
CA GLN A 27 -10.89 -0.60 -12.44
C GLN A 27 -12.28 -0.78 -13.07
N PRO A 28 -12.41 -1.25 -14.33
CA PRO A 28 -13.73 -1.49 -14.91
C PRO A 28 -14.58 -2.51 -14.11
N ILE A 29 -13.95 -3.47 -13.44
CA ILE A 29 -14.66 -4.43 -12.58
C ILE A 29 -15.15 -3.75 -11.32
N VAL A 30 -14.29 -2.96 -10.66
CA VAL A 30 -14.64 -2.23 -9.44
C VAL A 30 -15.79 -1.27 -9.70
N GLU A 31 -15.73 -0.52 -10.80
CA GLU A 31 -16.79 0.41 -11.23
C GLU A 31 -18.11 -0.29 -11.59
N SER A 32 -18.04 -1.55 -12.04
CA SER A 32 -19.22 -2.37 -12.36
C SER A 32 -19.91 -2.98 -11.13
N LEU A 33 -19.30 -2.93 -9.95
CA LEU A 33 -19.90 -3.45 -8.74
C LEU A 33 -21.11 -2.58 -8.35
N PRO A 34 -22.24 -3.20 -7.96
CA PRO A 34 -23.45 -2.45 -7.62
C PRO A 34 -23.18 -1.52 -6.43
N ILE A 35 -23.27 -0.21 -6.66
CA ILE A 35 -23.12 0.84 -5.63
C ILE A 35 -24.46 1.07 -4.92
N GLU A 36 -25.57 0.85 -5.62
CA GLU A 36 -26.91 1.07 -5.08
C GLU A 36 -27.54 -0.22 -4.53
N PRO A 37 -28.24 -0.14 -3.39
CA PRO A 37 -29.00 -1.27 -2.87
C PRO A 37 -30.19 -1.54 -3.80
N THR A 38 -30.09 -2.58 -4.62
CA THR A 38 -31.27 -3.17 -5.27
C THR A 38 -32.05 -3.99 -4.24
N GLU A 39 -33.30 -4.39 -4.54
CA GLU A 39 -34.10 -5.16 -3.57
C GLU A 39 -33.49 -6.53 -3.23
N ASP A 40 -32.61 -7.07 -4.07
CA ASP A 40 -31.79 -8.27 -3.83
C ASP A 40 -30.54 -8.27 -4.76
N PRO A 41 -29.47 -7.53 -4.46
CA PRO A 41 -28.27 -7.53 -5.31
C PRO A 41 -27.55 -8.88 -5.17
N PRO A 42 -27.07 -9.46 -6.28
CA PRO A 42 -26.16 -10.60 -6.18
C PRO A 42 -24.92 -10.16 -5.40
N ILE A 43 -24.60 -10.87 -4.32
CA ILE A 43 -23.40 -10.61 -3.53
C ILE A 43 -22.18 -10.94 -4.38
N ARG A 44 -21.49 -9.92 -4.88
CA ARG A 44 -20.21 -10.06 -5.57
C ARG A 44 -19.08 -9.64 -4.66
N THR A 45 -18.08 -10.51 -4.55
CA THR A 45 -16.89 -10.26 -3.72
C THR A 45 -15.66 -10.13 -4.61
N TYR A 46 -14.93 -9.03 -4.43
CA TYR A 46 -13.67 -8.79 -5.12
C TYR A 46 -12.49 -8.97 -4.17
N GLY A 47 -11.49 -9.76 -4.57
CA GLY A 47 -10.32 -10.08 -3.74
C GLY A 47 -9.33 -8.93 -3.53
N LYS A 48 -9.67 -7.70 -3.91
CA LYS A 48 -8.82 -6.51 -3.73
C LYS A 48 -9.61 -5.41 -3.03
N LEU A 49 -8.96 -4.76 -2.08
CA LEU A 49 -9.50 -3.59 -1.40
C LEU A 49 -9.19 -2.32 -2.21
N GLU A 50 -10.21 -1.47 -2.38
CA GLU A 50 -10.01 -0.14 -2.93
C GLU A 50 -9.07 0.69 -2.03
N GLY A 51 -8.19 1.50 -2.62
CA GLY A 51 -7.26 2.32 -1.84
C GLY A 51 -6.13 1.53 -1.14
N ASN A 52 -5.98 0.23 -1.39
CA ASN A 52 -4.92 -0.59 -0.79
C ASN A 52 -3.49 -0.07 -1.06
N PHE A 53 -3.31 0.80 -2.07
CA PHE A 53 -2.02 1.45 -2.32
C PHE A 53 -1.53 2.28 -1.12
N ASN A 54 -2.44 2.81 -0.30
CA ASN A 54 -2.11 3.56 0.91
C ASN A 54 -1.34 2.73 1.95
N LEU A 55 -1.49 1.41 1.92
CA LEU A 55 -0.84 0.48 2.83
C LEU A 55 0.21 -0.40 2.16
N SER A 56 0.08 -0.65 0.86
CA SER A 56 0.98 -1.56 0.11
C SER A 56 2.11 -0.85 -0.63
N ASN A 57 2.00 0.46 -0.89
CA ASN A 57 3.10 1.25 -1.44
C ASN A 57 3.98 1.78 -0.30
N LYS A 58 5.29 1.50 -0.33
CA LYS A 58 6.23 1.92 0.73
C LYS A 58 6.16 3.42 1.03
N ASN A 59 6.13 4.29 0.01
CA ASN A 59 6.09 5.74 0.22
C ASN A 59 4.78 6.20 0.87
N SER A 60 3.65 5.63 0.44
CA SER A 60 2.34 5.98 0.99
C SER A 60 2.21 5.45 2.42
N LEU A 61 2.66 4.22 2.66
CA LEU A 61 2.67 3.60 3.98
C LEU A 61 3.48 4.40 4.98
N THR A 62 4.73 4.78 4.63
CA THR A 62 5.57 5.60 5.51
C THR A 62 4.90 6.92 5.86
N LYS A 63 4.38 7.66 4.88
CA LYS A 63 3.67 8.93 5.13
C LYS A 63 2.47 8.77 6.05
N ASN A 64 1.65 7.75 5.78
CA ASN A 64 0.43 7.50 6.54
C ASN A 64 0.74 7.08 7.97
N LEU A 65 1.74 6.21 8.19
CA LEU A 65 2.14 5.81 9.54
C LEU A 65 2.79 6.95 10.31
N THR A 66 3.67 7.72 9.68
CA THR A 66 4.26 8.91 10.32
C THR A 66 3.17 9.88 10.78
N SER A 67 2.24 10.23 9.88
CA SER A 67 1.13 11.14 10.21
C SER A 67 0.24 10.58 11.33
N TYR A 68 -0.07 9.28 11.29
CA TYR A 68 -0.89 8.62 12.31
C TYR A 68 -0.28 8.71 13.71
N TYR A 69 1.01 8.39 13.86
CA TYR A 69 1.66 8.46 15.18
C TYR A 69 1.83 9.90 15.65
N GLU A 70 2.20 10.81 14.76
CA GLU A 70 2.32 12.24 15.09
C GLU A 70 0.98 12.82 15.58
N GLU A 71 -0.13 12.48 14.92
CA GLU A 71 -1.49 12.88 15.34
C GLU A 71 -1.92 12.23 16.65
N ALA A 72 -1.45 11.02 16.94
CA ALA A 72 -1.63 10.36 18.23
C ALA A 72 -0.76 10.96 19.36
N GLY A 73 0.15 11.88 19.03
CA GLY A 73 1.11 12.47 19.98
C GLY A 73 2.28 11.53 20.32
N GLU A 74 2.55 10.55 19.47
CA GLU A 74 3.63 9.58 19.60
C GLU A 74 4.76 9.89 18.60
N ASP A 75 6.00 9.53 18.95
CA ASP A 75 7.12 9.59 18.00
C ASP A 75 7.00 8.41 17.03
N ALA A 76 6.83 8.72 15.74
CA ALA A 76 6.75 7.70 14.70
C ALA A 76 7.99 6.79 14.67
N THR A 77 9.18 7.31 14.98
CA THR A 77 10.44 6.55 14.89
C THR A 77 10.60 5.48 15.97
N GLU A 78 9.79 5.53 17.03
CA GLU A 78 9.73 4.47 18.05
C GLU A 78 8.93 3.25 17.55
N ASN A 79 7.99 3.47 16.62
CA ASN A 79 7.08 2.45 16.12
C ASN A 79 7.41 1.98 14.69
N ILE A 80 8.06 2.82 13.88
CA ILE A 80 8.50 2.49 12.52
C ILE A 80 9.98 2.86 12.32
N PRO A 81 10.72 2.15 11.45
CA PRO A 81 12.10 2.50 11.15
C PRO A 81 12.21 3.93 10.61
N LEU A 82 13.22 4.66 11.07
CA LEU A 82 13.57 5.97 10.51
C LEU A 82 13.78 5.84 9.00
N THR A 83 12.93 6.54 8.24
CA THR A 83 12.84 6.39 6.79
C THR A 83 12.93 7.76 6.13
N PHE A 84 13.79 7.89 5.12
CA PHE A 84 13.90 9.10 4.28
C PHE A 84 13.28 8.82 2.92
N LEU A 85 12.21 9.55 2.57
CA LEU A 85 11.54 9.39 1.28
C LEU A 85 12.25 10.22 0.21
N VAL A 86 13.13 9.56 -0.55
CA VAL A 86 13.90 10.17 -1.64
C VAL A 86 13.24 9.85 -2.98
N SER A 87 12.90 10.89 -3.74
CA SER A 87 12.23 10.80 -5.04
C SER A 87 13.00 11.51 -6.16
N GLY A 88 13.73 12.58 -5.83
CA GLY A 88 14.51 13.40 -6.78
C GLY A 88 16.01 13.11 -6.84
N GLY A 89 16.47 12.00 -6.25
CA GLY A 89 17.89 11.66 -6.17
C GLY A 89 18.68 12.66 -5.32
N SER A 90 19.88 13.05 -5.78
CA SER A 90 20.82 13.89 -5.00
C SER A 90 20.39 15.34 -4.79
N THR A 91 19.36 15.80 -5.52
CA THR A 91 18.81 17.16 -5.35
C THR A 91 17.61 17.21 -4.41
N ASP A 92 17.17 16.04 -3.91
CA ASP A 92 16.02 15.92 -3.02
C ASP A 92 16.39 16.39 -1.60
N SER A 93 15.56 17.25 -1.01
CA SER A 93 15.74 17.71 0.38
C SER A 93 15.74 16.55 1.38
N SER A 94 14.99 15.49 1.12
CA SER A 94 15.00 14.28 1.95
C SER A 94 16.35 13.56 1.88
N PHE A 95 17.00 13.58 0.71
CA PHE A 95 18.34 13.00 0.55
C PHE A 95 19.38 13.84 1.30
N THR A 96 19.32 15.17 1.20
CA THR A 96 20.19 16.05 2.00
C THR A 96 20.00 15.85 3.50
N SER A 97 18.75 15.68 3.95
CA SER A 97 18.43 15.40 5.36
C SER A 97 19.02 14.05 5.81
N PHE A 98 18.94 13.03 4.94
CA PHE A 98 19.60 11.75 5.16
C PHE A 98 21.12 11.90 5.27
N GLU A 99 21.79 12.60 4.35
CA GLU A 99 23.24 12.78 4.38
C GLU A 99 23.72 13.47 5.67
N GLN A 100 22.98 14.50 6.11
CA GLN A 100 23.26 15.20 7.37
C GLN A 100 23.10 14.25 8.56
N TYR A 101 22.01 13.49 8.60
CA TYR A 101 21.77 12.51 9.67
C TYR A 101 22.84 11.42 9.68
N PHE A 102 23.16 10.87 8.52
CA PHE A 102 24.17 9.83 8.33
C PHE A 102 25.55 10.30 8.82
N THR A 103 25.97 11.52 8.43
CA THR A 103 27.25 12.11 8.84
C THR A 103 27.28 12.29 10.35
N LYS A 104 26.22 12.86 10.93
CA LYS A 104 26.11 13.08 12.37
C LYS A 104 26.23 11.77 13.17
N ILE A 105 25.58 10.70 12.74
CA ILE A 105 25.68 9.40 13.44
C ILE A 105 27.07 8.80 13.29
N SER A 106 27.69 8.91 12.11
CA SER A 106 29.03 8.36 11.86
C SER A 106 30.12 9.05 12.68
N GLU A 107 29.95 10.32 13.01
CA GLU A 107 30.89 11.08 13.84
C GLU A 107 30.70 10.82 15.34
N ASN A 108 29.44 10.59 15.78
CA ASN A 108 29.08 10.57 17.20
C ASN A 108 28.87 9.15 17.77
N SER A 109 28.93 8.11 16.93
CA SER A 109 28.66 6.74 17.34
C SER A 109 29.78 5.79 16.91
N THR A 110 30.09 4.83 17.77
CA THR A 110 30.97 3.69 17.44
C THR A 110 30.22 2.56 16.75
N GLN A 111 28.89 2.65 16.63
CA GLN A 111 28.06 1.65 15.99
C GLN A 111 28.09 1.76 14.46
N GLU A 112 27.88 0.63 13.80
CA GLU A 112 27.84 0.57 12.34
C GLU A 112 26.58 1.27 11.80
N ASN A 113 26.79 2.27 10.95
CA ASN A 113 25.73 3.09 10.37
C ASN A 113 25.15 2.44 9.09
N LYS A 114 24.34 1.39 9.25
CA LYS A 114 23.80 0.58 8.15
C LYS A 114 22.41 1.03 7.70
N TRP A 115 22.21 1.08 6.39
CA TRP A 115 20.96 1.50 5.74
C TRP A 115 20.58 0.57 4.59
N ILE A 116 19.29 0.54 4.26
CA ILE A 116 18.72 -0.20 3.13
C ILE A 116 17.97 0.76 2.20
N CYS A 117 17.96 0.45 0.90
CA CYS A 117 17.22 1.15 -0.15
C CYS A 117 16.19 0.18 -0.75
#